data_AF-A0A6L9EZD1-F1
#
_entry.id   AF-A0A6L9EZD1-F1
#
_cell.length_a   1.000
_cell.length_b   1.000
_cell.length_c   1.000
_cell.angle_alpha   90.00
_cell.angle_beta   90.00
_cell.angle_gamma   90.00
#
_symmetry.space_group_name_H-M   'P 1'
#
loop_
_entity.id
_entity.type
_entity.pdbx_description
1 polymer ?
#
loop_
_entity_poly.entity_id
_entity_poly.type
_entity_poly.pdbx_seq_one_letter_code
_entity_poly.pdbx_strand_id
1 'polypeptide(L)'
;MKSFLLKNLWLPIVLAVISVTLSLTFDLQSKYDNSVFKLLLVGLLVFIIVLILELLIKIYYELHEDSINKTFSSLKAKIPDDFKFIFDEYFNGLISKIESATIEQKMEINETHLFKDFYKRILRSSSQNGKIKFFATSLMDPKYFWGESIEKNSIEEKTKEFIERNGPGSFERIFILYEKDLKNPSRIEQVIKIQKEIGVVPFTIHADQLENPKHKKLILVSNNKKIAWQVLPDGDNSINQIDITVDKLKIDHFLKIYNEIKSNSALINYSTNDNI
;
A
#
# COMPACT_ATOMS: atom_id res chain seq x y z
N MET A 1 -28.68 -18.06 19.75
CA MET A 1 -29.00 -17.32 21.01
C MET A 1 -27.79 -17.01 21.88
N LYS A 2 -26.78 -17.88 22.04
CA LYS A 2 -25.59 -17.59 22.87
C LYS A 2 -24.69 -16.44 22.36
N SER A 3 -24.62 -16.17 21.06
CA SER A 3 -23.79 -15.06 20.52
C SER A 3 -24.43 -13.67 20.67
N PHE A 4 -25.73 -13.57 20.93
CA PHE A 4 -26.41 -12.29 21.16
C PHE A 4 -26.17 -11.77 22.59
N LEU A 5 -26.04 -12.67 23.56
CA LEU A 5 -25.76 -12.31 24.96
C LEU A 5 -24.30 -11.86 25.18
N LEU A 6 -23.34 -12.42 24.42
CA LEU A 6 -21.94 -11.98 24.47
C LEU A 6 -21.69 -10.66 23.73
N LYS A 7 -22.46 -10.35 22.67
CA LYS A 7 -22.33 -9.08 21.92
C LYS A 7 -22.84 -7.85 22.70
N ASN A 8 -23.69 -8.05 23.72
CA ASN A 8 -24.23 -6.95 24.53
C ASN A 8 -23.57 -6.78 25.91
N LEU A 9 -22.50 -7.53 26.23
CA LEU A 9 -21.82 -7.42 27.53
C LEU A 9 -20.99 -6.14 27.69
N TRP A 10 -20.68 -5.46 26.59
CA TRP A 10 -19.81 -4.27 26.59
C TRP A 10 -20.53 -2.99 27.03
N LEU A 11 -21.82 -2.85 26.73
CA LEU A 11 -22.61 -1.69 27.16
C LEU A 11 -22.72 -1.60 28.69
N PRO A 12 -23.00 -2.70 29.44
CA PRO A 12 -22.92 -2.70 30.90
C PRO A 12 -21.53 -2.35 31.45
N ILE A 13 -20.45 -2.80 30.81
CA ILE A 13 -19.07 -2.53 31.25
C ILE A 13 -18.73 -1.05 31.04
N VAL A 14 -19.08 -0.48 29.89
CA VAL A 14 -18.89 0.95 29.60
C VAL A 14 -19.72 1.82 30.55
N LEU A 15 -20.98 1.45 30.80
CA LEU A 15 -21.82 2.16 31.77
C LEU A 15 -21.30 2.05 33.20
N ALA A 16 -20.75 0.89 33.59
CA ALA A 16 -20.13 0.70 34.90
C ALA A 16 -18.85 1.53 35.04
N VAL A 17 -18.00 1.57 34.01
CA VAL A 17 -16.79 2.42 34.00
C VAL A 17 -17.19 3.89 34.09
N ILE A 18 -18.16 4.36 33.28
CA ILE A 18 -18.67 5.74 33.35
C ILE A 18 -19.22 6.05 34.75
N SER A 19 -20.01 5.15 35.34
CA SER A 19 -20.58 5.31 36.68
C SER A 19 -19.50 5.41 37.77
N VAL A 20 -18.54 4.49 37.79
CA VAL A 20 -17.44 4.47 38.77
C VAL A 20 -16.59 5.74 38.62
N THR A 21 -16.35 6.15 37.39
CA THR A 21 -15.53 7.32 37.08
C THR A 21 -16.23 8.62 37.48
N LEU A 22 -17.54 8.75 37.25
CA LEU A 22 -18.37 9.87 37.72
C LEU A 22 -18.39 9.96 39.25
N SER A 23 -18.53 8.83 39.93
CA SER A 23 -18.46 8.78 41.40
C SER A 23 -17.10 9.21 41.93
N LEU A 24 -16.01 8.76 41.31
CA LEU A 24 -14.64 9.18 41.66
C LEU A 24 -14.39 10.66 41.38
N THR A 25 -14.96 11.22 40.31
CA THR A 25 -14.83 12.66 40.02
C THR A 25 -15.59 13.51 41.05
N PHE A 26 -16.78 13.09 41.48
CA PHE A 26 -17.49 13.79 42.56
C PHE A 26 -16.72 13.78 43.89
N ASP A 27 -16.11 12.65 44.25
CA ASP A 27 -15.31 12.53 45.48
C ASP A 27 -14.04 13.40 45.40
N LEU A 28 -13.36 13.42 44.26
CA LEU A 28 -12.13 14.20 44.04
C LEU A 28 -12.39 15.71 43.98
N GLN A 29 -13.57 16.15 43.51
CA GLN A 29 -13.95 17.57 43.47
C GLN A 29 -14.00 18.19 44.88
N SER A 30 -14.35 17.39 45.89
CA SER A 30 -14.40 17.84 47.28
C SER A 30 -13.02 18.00 47.93
N LYS A 31 -11.98 17.43 47.32
CA LYS A 31 -10.69 17.15 47.97
C LYS A 31 -9.47 17.84 47.34
N TYR A 32 -9.58 18.32 46.09
CA TYR A 32 -8.46 18.89 45.33
C TYR A 32 -8.76 20.30 44.82
N ASP A 33 -7.70 21.10 44.68
CA ASP A 33 -7.78 22.46 44.15
C ASP A 33 -8.34 22.47 42.71
N ASN A 34 -9.07 23.54 42.37
CA ASN A 34 -9.96 23.63 41.22
C ASN A 34 -9.21 23.46 39.87
N SER A 35 -7.91 23.73 39.86
CA SER A 35 -7.00 23.58 38.71
C SER A 35 -6.63 22.11 38.43
N VAL A 36 -6.33 21.33 39.48
CA VAL A 36 -5.98 19.90 39.38
C VAL A 36 -7.20 19.08 38.98
N PHE A 37 -8.37 19.42 39.56
CA PHE A 37 -9.63 18.79 39.21
C PHE A 37 -10.00 18.98 37.74
N LYS A 38 -9.86 20.20 37.20
CA LYS A 38 -10.10 20.49 35.77
C LYS A 38 -9.17 19.69 34.85
N LEU A 39 -7.89 19.53 35.21
CA LEU A 39 -6.94 18.77 34.42
C LEU A 39 -7.31 17.28 34.35
N LEU A 40 -7.72 16.70 35.48
CA LEU A 40 -8.20 15.32 35.55
C LEU A 40 -9.49 15.13 34.74
N LEU A 41 -10.42 16.08 34.83
CA LEU A 41 -11.67 16.05 34.06
C LEU A 41 -11.42 16.09 32.55
N VAL A 42 -10.48 16.93 32.10
CA VAL A 42 -10.09 17.02 30.68
C VAL A 42 -9.41 15.72 30.23
N GLY A 43 -8.50 15.16 31.02
CA GLY A 43 -7.86 13.88 30.71
C GLY A 43 -8.88 12.74 30.59
N LEU A 44 -9.90 12.75 31.46
CA LEU A 44 -11.00 11.79 31.42
C LEU A 44 -11.86 11.93 30.16
N LEU A 45 -12.23 13.16 29.81
CA LEU A 45 -13.00 13.45 28.60
C LEU A 45 -12.27 12.99 27.34
N VAL A 46 -10.97 13.24 27.26
CA VAL A 46 -10.13 12.78 26.14
C VAL A 46 -10.11 11.25 26.08
N PHE A 47 -9.95 10.57 27.22
CA PHE A 47 -9.96 9.10 27.28
C PHE A 47 -11.30 8.51 26.82
N ILE A 48 -12.42 9.07 27.25
CA ILE A 48 -13.77 8.65 26.82
C ILE A 48 -13.95 8.85 25.30
N ILE A 49 -13.50 9.99 24.77
CA ILE A 49 -13.57 10.28 23.32
C ILE A 49 -12.76 9.26 22.52
N VAL A 50 -11.56 8.89 22.98
CA VAL A 50 -10.73 7.86 22.34
C VAL A 50 -11.44 6.51 22.33
N LEU A 51 -12.01 6.08 23.46
CA LEU A 51 -12.76 4.82 23.54
C LEU A 51 -13.99 4.81 22.62
N ILE A 52 -14.72 5.93 22.52
CA ILE A 52 -15.86 6.06 21.61
C ILE A 52 -15.39 5.98 20.15
N LEU A 53 -14.29 6.63 19.80
CA LEU A 53 -13.71 6.57 18.45
C LEU A 53 -13.26 5.15 18.10
N GLU A 54 -12.57 4.44 19.00
CA GLU A 54 -12.20 3.04 18.80
C GLU A 54 -13.43 2.14 18.61
N LEU A 55 -14.49 2.36 19.41
CA LEU A 55 -15.74 1.63 19.29
C LEU A 55 -16.45 1.91 17.96
N LEU A 56 -16.50 3.17 17.52
CA LEU A 56 -17.10 3.55 16.24
C LEU A 56 -16.33 2.99 15.04
N ILE A 57 -15.00 2.98 15.12
CA ILE A 57 -14.14 2.34 14.11
C ILE A 57 -14.42 0.84 14.07
N LYS A 58 -14.50 0.17 15.23
CA LYS A 58 -14.80 -1.26 15.32
C LYS A 58 -16.19 -1.59 14.76
N ILE A 59 -17.22 -0.82 15.14
CA ILE A 59 -18.58 -0.97 14.62
C ILE A 59 -18.63 -0.71 13.11
N TYR A 60 -17.90 0.28 12.60
CA TYR A 60 -17.82 0.54 11.18
C TYR A 60 -17.25 -0.65 10.40
N TYR A 61 -16.17 -1.26 10.92
CA TYR A 61 -15.58 -2.48 10.35
C TYR A 61 -16.54 -3.67 10.46
N GLU A 62 -17.14 -3.92 11.63
CA GLU A 62 -18.09 -5.03 11.82
C GLU A 62 -19.33 -4.90 10.92
N LEU A 63 -19.85 -3.69 10.71
CA LEU A 63 -20.98 -3.43 9.81
C LEU A 63 -20.61 -3.65 8.33
N HIS A 64 -19.38 -3.33 7.93
CA HIS A 64 -18.90 -3.59 6.57
C HIS A 64 -18.65 -5.08 6.34
N GLU A 65 -18.09 -5.78 7.33
CA GLU A 65 -17.86 -7.22 7.30
C GLU A 65 -19.18 -8.01 7.22
N ASP A 66 -20.18 -7.66 8.04
CA ASP A 66 -21.52 -8.27 8.00
C ASP A 66 -22.25 -8.00 6.66
N SER A 67 -22.03 -6.83 6.06
CA SER A 67 -22.60 -6.45 4.76
C SER A 67 -22.00 -7.26 3.60
N ILE A 68 -20.68 -7.41 3.58
CA ILE A 68 -19.95 -8.22 2.60
C ILE A 68 -20.41 -9.68 2.73
N ASN A 69 -20.38 -10.24 3.93
CA ASN A 69 -20.76 -11.63 4.18
C ASN A 69 -22.22 -11.94 3.83
N LYS A 70 -23.16 -11.03 4.11
CA LYS A 70 -24.56 -11.18 3.67
C LYS A 70 -24.70 -11.11 2.16
N THR A 71 -24.03 -10.16 1.50
CA THR A 71 -24.08 -10.00 0.05
C THR A 71 -23.52 -11.24 -0.66
N PHE A 72 -22.39 -11.76 -0.19
CA PHE A 72 -21.79 -12.96 -0.75
C PHE A 72 -22.59 -14.23 -0.47
N SER A 73 -23.15 -14.38 0.73
CA SER A 73 -24.07 -15.48 1.03
C SER A 73 -25.29 -15.46 0.12
N SER A 74 -25.82 -14.27 -0.19
CA SER A 74 -26.95 -14.11 -1.11
C SER A 74 -26.59 -14.44 -2.57
N LEU A 75 -25.37 -14.11 -3.01
CA LEU A 75 -24.84 -14.47 -4.33
C LEU A 75 -24.62 -15.97 -4.45
N LYS A 76 -24.00 -16.58 -3.42
CA LYS A 76 -23.76 -18.03 -3.32
C LYS A 76 -25.05 -18.83 -3.34
N ALA A 77 -26.11 -18.31 -2.71
CA ALA A 77 -27.44 -18.92 -2.72
C ALA A 77 -28.12 -18.90 -4.11
N LYS A 78 -27.70 -18.01 -5.02
CA LYS A 78 -28.24 -17.91 -6.40
C LYS A 78 -27.53 -18.82 -7.40
N ILE A 79 -26.41 -19.42 -7.02
CA ILE A 79 -25.71 -20.41 -7.85
C ILE A 79 -26.53 -21.71 -7.81
N PRO A 80 -26.85 -22.33 -8.97
CA PRO A 80 -27.52 -23.62 -8.97
C PRO A 80 -26.70 -24.65 -8.18
N ASP A 81 -27.37 -25.55 -7.45
CA ASP A 81 -26.70 -26.49 -6.53
C ASP A 81 -25.63 -27.34 -7.22
N ASP A 82 -25.86 -27.73 -8.48
CA ASP A 82 -24.93 -28.51 -9.31
C ASP A 82 -23.63 -27.75 -9.61
N PHE A 83 -23.62 -26.42 -9.52
CA PHE A 83 -22.43 -25.60 -9.73
C PHE A 83 -21.75 -25.22 -8.42
N LYS A 84 -22.40 -25.38 -7.26
CA LYS A 84 -21.81 -24.98 -5.97
C LYS A 84 -20.53 -25.75 -5.67
N PHE A 85 -20.49 -27.06 -5.95
CA PHE A 85 -19.29 -27.86 -5.68
C PHE A 85 -18.09 -27.44 -6.55
N ILE A 86 -18.33 -26.88 -7.75
CA ILE A 86 -17.29 -26.41 -8.68
C ILE A 86 -16.78 -25.03 -8.25
N PHE A 87 -17.70 -24.15 -7.84
CA PHE A 87 -17.40 -22.74 -7.62
C PHE A 87 -17.14 -22.37 -6.16
N ASP A 88 -17.33 -23.28 -5.19
CA ASP A 88 -17.22 -22.96 -3.76
C ASP A 88 -15.84 -22.39 -3.40
N GLU A 89 -14.79 -23.04 -3.88
CA GLU A 89 -13.40 -22.64 -3.65
C GLU A 89 -13.11 -21.27 -4.27
N TYR A 90 -13.57 -21.03 -5.49
CA TYR A 90 -13.43 -19.75 -6.18
C TYR A 90 -14.16 -18.62 -5.47
N PHE A 91 -15.37 -18.88 -4.93
CA PHE A 91 -16.15 -17.89 -4.18
C PHE A 91 -15.50 -17.56 -2.85
N ASN A 92 -15.03 -18.56 -2.10
CA ASN A 92 -14.35 -18.34 -0.83
C ASN A 92 -13.04 -17.56 -1.05
N GLY A 93 -12.29 -17.87 -2.11
CA GLY A 93 -11.11 -17.11 -2.52
C GLY A 93 -11.43 -15.65 -2.89
N LEU A 94 -12.56 -15.40 -3.57
CA LEU A 94 -13.01 -14.05 -3.91
C LEU A 94 -13.38 -13.24 -2.66
N ILE A 95 -14.09 -13.85 -1.71
CA ILE A 95 -14.44 -13.23 -0.42
C ILE A 95 -13.17 -12.84 0.33
N SER A 96 -12.23 -13.77 0.48
CA SER A 96 -10.96 -13.52 1.17
C SER A 96 -10.16 -12.38 0.52
N LYS A 97 -10.14 -12.30 -0.82
CA LYS A 97 -9.50 -11.18 -1.54
C LYS A 97 -10.20 -9.83 -1.28
N ILE A 98 -11.53 -9.81 -1.17
CA ILE A 98 -12.30 -8.59 -0.90
C ILE A 98 -12.14 -8.16 0.56
N GLU A 99 -12.16 -9.09 1.51
CA GLU A 99 -11.88 -8.82 2.92
C GLU A 99 -10.46 -8.27 3.09
N SER A 100 -9.47 -8.88 2.45
CA SER A 100 -8.09 -8.37 2.45
C SER A 100 -8.01 -6.95 1.87
N ALA A 101 -8.73 -6.67 0.78
CA ALA A 101 -8.72 -5.35 0.15
C ALA A 101 -9.45 -4.28 1.00
N THR A 102 -10.53 -4.65 1.68
CA THR A 102 -11.39 -3.69 2.41
C THR A 102 -10.96 -3.51 3.87
N ILE A 103 -10.64 -4.59 4.57
CA ILE A 103 -10.26 -4.60 5.99
C ILE A 103 -8.75 -4.39 6.13
N GLU A 104 -7.95 -5.22 5.46
CA GLU A 104 -6.48 -5.15 5.59
C GLU A 104 -5.83 -4.09 4.69
N GLN A 105 -6.60 -3.47 3.80
CA GLN A 105 -6.10 -2.47 2.85
C GLN A 105 -4.94 -3.00 2.00
N LYS A 106 -5.00 -4.29 1.66
CA LYS A 106 -3.97 -5.03 0.94
C LYS A 106 -4.56 -5.88 -0.19
N MET A 107 -3.78 -6.04 -1.24
CA MET A 107 -4.11 -6.95 -2.34
C MET A 107 -2.84 -7.65 -2.82
N GLU A 108 -2.94 -8.95 -3.02
CA GLU A 108 -1.86 -9.78 -3.56
C GLU A 108 -2.16 -10.16 -5.01
N ILE A 109 -1.17 -10.02 -5.89
CA ILE A 109 -1.25 -10.46 -7.29
C ILE A 109 -0.12 -11.47 -7.54
N ASN A 110 -0.52 -12.69 -7.89
CA ASN A 110 0.39 -13.84 -8.06
C ASN A 110 0.70 -14.19 -9.53
N GLU A 111 0.31 -13.31 -10.46
CA GLU A 111 0.46 -13.54 -11.90
C GLU A 111 1.01 -12.29 -12.58
N THR A 112 2.16 -12.42 -13.26
CA THR A 112 2.88 -11.28 -13.86
C THR A 112 2.02 -10.50 -14.86
N HIS A 113 1.18 -11.17 -15.66
CA HIS A 113 0.32 -10.49 -16.64
C HIS A 113 -0.76 -9.63 -15.98
N LEU A 114 -1.39 -10.14 -14.91
CA LEU A 114 -2.35 -9.39 -14.10
C LEU A 114 -1.70 -8.16 -13.47
N PHE A 115 -0.44 -8.27 -13.05
CA PHE A 115 0.31 -7.12 -12.56
C PHE A 115 0.55 -6.07 -13.63
N LYS A 116 1.00 -6.47 -14.84
CA LYS A 116 1.21 -5.50 -15.93
C LYS A 116 -0.07 -4.74 -16.25
N ASP A 117 -1.21 -5.42 -16.26
CA ASP A 117 -2.52 -4.78 -16.44
C ASP A 117 -2.92 -3.89 -15.27
N PHE A 118 -2.69 -4.33 -14.03
CA PHE A 118 -2.91 -3.53 -12.83
C PHE A 118 -2.09 -2.24 -12.85
N TYR A 119 -0.80 -2.31 -13.15
CA TYR A 119 0.08 -1.16 -13.24
C TYR A 119 -0.40 -0.14 -14.28
N LYS A 120 -0.79 -0.61 -15.48
CA LYS A 120 -1.39 0.25 -16.52
C LYS A 120 -2.66 0.94 -16.03
N ARG A 121 -3.51 0.28 -15.23
CA ARG A 121 -4.72 0.89 -14.64
C ARG A 121 -4.37 1.97 -13.61
N ILE A 122 -3.35 1.75 -12.79
CA ILE A 122 -2.88 2.76 -11.81
C ILE A 122 -2.35 4.00 -12.52
N LEU A 123 -1.51 3.84 -13.55
CA LEU A 123 -1.02 4.98 -14.32
C LEU A 123 -2.12 5.80 -14.99
N ARG A 124 -3.19 5.13 -15.45
CA ARG A 124 -4.36 5.79 -16.06
C ARG A 124 -5.23 6.53 -15.04
N SER A 125 -5.47 5.94 -13.86
CA SER A 125 -6.39 6.49 -12.85
C SER A 125 -5.77 7.60 -11.99
N SER A 126 -4.45 7.59 -11.84
CA SER A 126 -3.70 8.49 -10.96
C SER A 126 -3.88 9.99 -11.28
N SER A 127 -4.13 10.37 -12.53
CA SER A 127 -4.24 11.78 -12.94
C SER A 127 -5.57 12.48 -12.60
N GLN A 128 -6.56 11.77 -12.05
CA GLN A 128 -7.89 12.35 -11.82
C GLN A 128 -7.96 13.35 -10.65
N ASN A 129 -6.93 13.43 -9.79
CA ASN A 129 -6.99 14.18 -8.52
C ASN A 129 -5.72 14.98 -8.19
N GLY A 130 -5.19 15.74 -9.17
CA GLY A 130 -4.01 16.60 -9.02
C GLY A 130 -2.70 15.98 -9.50
N LYS A 131 -1.59 16.73 -9.40
CA LYS A 131 -0.27 16.28 -9.85
C LYS A 131 0.25 15.16 -8.94
N ILE A 132 0.39 13.95 -9.47
CA ILE A 132 0.96 12.80 -8.78
C ILE A 132 2.41 12.60 -9.21
N LYS A 133 3.23 12.20 -8.25
CA LYS A 133 4.60 11.73 -8.49
C LYS A 133 4.78 10.31 -7.97
N PHE A 134 5.39 9.46 -8.78
CA PHE A 134 5.78 8.11 -8.39
C PHE A 134 7.29 8.02 -8.14
N PHE A 135 7.64 7.26 -7.11
CA PHE A 135 9.00 6.89 -6.75
C PHE A 135 9.10 5.37 -6.77
N ALA A 136 10.07 4.82 -7.49
CA ALA A 136 10.19 3.37 -7.63
C ALA A 136 11.63 2.87 -7.48
N THR A 137 11.79 1.67 -6.95
CA THR A 137 13.03 0.88 -7.06
C THR A 137 12.77 -0.34 -7.94
N SER A 138 13.76 -0.76 -8.72
CA SER A 138 13.54 -1.68 -9.83
C SER A 138 14.75 -2.52 -10.19
N LEU A 139 14.52 -3.70 -10.76
CA LEU A 139 15.57 -4.48 -11.43
C LEU A 139 15.81 -3.92 -12.83
N MET A 140 17.04 -4.09 -13.32
CA MET A 140 17.43 -3.68 -14.67
C MET A 140 16.93 -4.63 -15.76
N ASP A 141 16.56 -5.85 -15.40
CA ASP A 141 16.17 -6.90 -16.35
C ASP A 141 14.76 -6.65 -16.94
N PRO A 142 14.62 -6.35 -18.25
CA PRO A 142 13.32 -6.03 -18.84
C PRO A 142 12.34 -7.21 -18.79
N LYS A 143 12.82 -8.48 -18.75
CA LYS A 143 11.93 -9.66 -18.79
C LYS A 143 10.85 -9.63 -17.70
N TYR A 144 11.15 -9.00 -16.58
CA TYR A 144 10.26 -8.95 -15.43
C TYR A 144 9.24 -7.84 -15.50
N PHE A 145 9.56 -6.69 -16.10
CA PHE A 145 8.66 -5.55 -15.95
C PHE A 145 8.66 -4.48 -17.05
N TRP A 146 9.69 -4.41 -17.90
CA TRP A 146 9.82 -3.37 -18.93
C TRP A 146 9.97 -3.98 -20.34
N GLY A 147 9.59 -3.26 -21.36
CA GLY A 147 9.94 -3.57 -22.74
C GLY A 147 11.37 -3.11 -23.08
N GLU A 148 11.98 -3.77 -24.06
CA GLU A 148 13.21 -3.27 -24.73
C GLU A 148 12.90 -2.22 -25.80
N SER A 149 11.62 -1.92 -26.01
CA SER A 149 11.09 -0.93 -26.94
C SER A 149 9.76 -0.37 -26.42
N ILE A 150 9.32 0.76 -26.97
CA ILE A 150 8.04 1.39 -26.62
C ILE A 150 6.96 0.85 -27.58
N GLU A 151 6.26 -0.21 -27.15
CA GLU A 151 5.18 -0.81 -27.95
C GLU A 151 3.81 -0.20 -27.61
N LYS A 152 2.83 -0.34 -28.51
CA LYS A 152 1.45 0.08 -28.25
C LYS A 152 0.87 -0.71 -27.08
N ASN A 153 0.22 -0.02 -26.14
CA ASN A 153 -0.36 -0.59 -24.91
C ASN A 153 0.66 -1.24 -23.95
N SER A 154 1.95 -0.92 -24.11
CA SER A 154 3.04 -1.29 -23.20
C SER A 154 3.01 -0.49 -21.89
N ILE A 155 3.81 -0.90 -20.91
CA ILE A 155 4.00 -0.15 -19.66
C ILE A 155 4.71 1.17 -19.94
N GLU A 156 5.63 1.18 -20.90
CA GLU A 156 6.42 2.31 -21.36
C GLU A 156 5.51 3.40 -21.92
N GLU A 157 4.60 3.03 -22.83
CA GLU A 157 3.61 3.95 -23.41
C GLU A 157 2.74 4.56 -22.31
N LYS A 158 2.20 3.75 -21.37
CA LYS A 158 1.36 4.27 -20.29
C LYS A 158 2.14 5.11 -19.28
N THR A 159 3.42 4.84 -19.09
CA THR A 159 4.30 5.64 -18.23
C THR A 159 4.56 7.00 -18.87
N LYS A 160 4.86 7.03 -20.18
CA LYS A 160 5.01 8.25 -20.96
C LYS A 160 3.74 9.11 -20.88
N GLU A 161 2.58 8.52 -21.17
CA GLU A 161 1.30 9.23 -21.07
C GLU A 161 1.03 9.76 -19.64
N PHE A 162 1.40 9.00 -18.61
CA PHE A 162 1.26 9.45 -17.22
C PHE A 162 2.15 10.68 -16.96
N ILE A 163 3.39 10.69 -17.44
CA ILE A 163 4.34 11.78 -17.26
C ILE A 163 3.89 13.03 -18.04
N GLU A 164 3.41 12.86 -19.27
CA GLU A 164 2.82 13.93 -20.07
C GLU A 164 1.64 14.59 -19.34
N ARG A 165 0.79 13.80 -18.66
CA ARG A 165 -0.33 14.32 -17.85
C ARG A 165 0.08 15.01 -16.55
N ASN A 166 1.14 14.54 -15.87
CA ASN A 166 1.52 15.02 -14.53
C ASN A 166 2.69 16.03 -14.53
N GLY A 167 3.38 16.16 -15.67
CA GLY A 167 4.52 17.03 -15.87
C GLY A 167 5.87 16.31 -15.73
N PRO A 168 6.96 16.93 -16.21
CA PRO A 168 8.31 16.38 -16.11
C PRO A 168 8.70 16.08 -14.66
N GLY A 169 9.43 14.98 -14.44
CA GLY A 169 9.87 14.58 -13.11
C GLY A 169 8.76 13.99 -12.21
N SER A 170 7.59 13.70 -12.76
CA SER A 170 6.50 12.99 -12.08
C SER A 170 6.77 11.49 -11.91
N PHE A 171 7.84 10.96 -12.47
CA PHE A 171 8.26 9.58 -12.25
C PHE A 171 9.77 9.52 -12.02
N GLU A 172 10.18 9.08 -10.83
CA GLU A 172 11.56 8.76 -10.52
C GLU A 172 11.75 7.26 -10.31
N ARG A 173 12.91 6.75 -10.73
CA ARG A 173 13.22 5.33 -10.59
C ARG A 173 14.67 5.08 -10.27
N ILE A 174 14.93 4.26 -9.26
CA ILE A 174 16.25 3.77 -8.91
C ILE A 174 16.37 2.32 -9.35
N PHE A 175 17.31 2.04 -10.25
CA PHE A 175 17.65 0.68 -10.65
C PHE A 175 18.74 0.11 -9.74
N ILE A 176 18.46 -1.04 -9.15
CA ILE A 176 19.40 -1.78 -8.31
C ILE A 176 20.16 -2.75 -9.21
N LEU A 177 21.47 -2.54 -9.34
CA LEU A 177 22.37 -3.33 -10.18
C LEU A 177 22.99 -4.48 -9.39
N TYR A 178 22.85 -5.70 -9.90
CA TYR A 178 23.52 -6.88 -9.40
C TYR A 178 24.74 -7.21 -10.27
N GLU A 179 25.64 -8.06 -9.77
CA GLU A 179 26.85 -8.46 -10.49
C GLU A 179 26.56 -9.01 -11.89
N LYS A 180 25.44 -9.72 -12.07
CA LYS A 180 24.99 -10.23 -13.37
C LYS A 180 24.68 -9.12 -14.39
N ASP A 181 24.23 -7.96 -13.93
CA ASP A 181 23.86 -6.83 -14.79
C ASP A 181 25.13 -6.15 -15.33
N LEU A 182 26.20 -6.12 -14.52
CA LEU A 182 27.50 -5.55 -14.91
C LEU A 182 28.21 -6.33 -16.02
N LYS A 183 27.83 -7.58 -16.23
CA LYS A 183 28.33 -8.41 -17.35
C LYS A 183 27.77 -7.97 -18.70
N ASN A 184 26.76 -7.09 -18.73
CA ASN A 184 26.13 -6.60 -19.95
C ASN A 184 25.83 -5.08 -19.86
N PRO A 185 26.87 -4.22 -19.97
CA PRO A 185 26.72 -2.77 -19.83
C PRO A 185 25.83 -2.14 -20.93
N SER A 186 25.84 -2.67 -22.15
CA SER A 186 25.00 -2.15 -23.24
C SER A 186 23.51 -2.28 -22.94
N ARG A 187 23.11 -3.35 -22.24
CA ARG A 187 21.72 -3.51 -21.77
C ARG A 187 21.34 -2.44 -20.73
N ILE A 188 22.25 -2.11 -19.82
CA ILE A 188 22.03 -1.03 -18.83
C ILE A 188 21.79 0.28 -19.59
N GLU A 189 22.67 0.61 -20.54
CA GLU A 189 22.55 1.83 -21.35
C GLU A 189 21.24 1.89 -22.13
N GLN A 190 20.81 0.77 -22.74
CA GLN A 190 19.56 0.68 -23.48
C GLN A 190 18.34 0.93 -22.58
N VAL A 191 18.28 0.29 -21.40
CA VAL A 191 17.17 0.50 -20.46
C VAL A 191 17.14 1.96 -20.00
N ILE A 192 18.28 2.51 -19.58
CA ILE A 192 18.37 3.92 -19.15
C ILE A 192 17.94 4.88 -20.27
N LYS A 193 18.36 4.61 -21.52
CA LYS A 193 17.95 5.39 -22.69
C LYS A 193 16.43 5.39 -22.87
N ILE A 194 15.79 4.22 -22.83
CA ILE A 194 14.32 4.10 -22.96
C ILE A 194 13.61 4.84 -21.83
N GLN A 195 14.10 4.70 -20.59
CA GLN A 195 13.52 5.40 -19.43
C GLN A 195 13.59 6.93 -19.58
N LYS A 196 14.72 7.46 -20.07
CA LYS A 196 14.86 8.88 -20.40
C LYS A 196 13.90 9.30 -21.51
N GLU A 197 13.75 8.49 -22.56
CA GLU A 197 12.86 8.77 -23.70
C GLU A 197 11.38 8.88 -23.28
N ILE A 198 10.93 8.06 -22.33
CA ILE A 198 9.57 8.15 -21.77
C ILE A 198 9.42 9.21 -20.68
N GLY A 199 10.49 9.94 -20.34
CA GLY A 199 10.49 11.05 -19.37
C GLY A 199 10.64 10.66 -17.90
N VAL A 200 10.98 9.39 -17.62
CA VAL A 200 11.36 8.97 -16.26
C VAL A 200 12.68 9.64 -15.88
N VAL A 201 12.89 9.87 -14.60
CA VAL A 201 14.15 10.32 -14.00
C VAL A 201 14.88 9.08 -13.45
N PRO A 202 15.82 8.47 -14.20
CA PRO A 202 16.46 7.25 -13.77
C PRO A 202 17.72 7.51 -12.94
N PHE A 203 17.91 6.66 -11.95
CA PHE A 203 19.11 6.55 -11.12
C PHE A 203 19.59 5.09 -11.12
N THR A 204 20.86 4.85 -10.84
CA THR A 204 21.37 3.50 -10.59
C THR A 204 22.17 3.44 -9.30
N ILE A 205 22.18 2.27 -8.67
CA ILE A 205 23.02 1.96 -7.52
C ILE A 205 23.39 0.48 -7.55
N HIS A 206 24.62 0.15 -7.17
CA HIS A 206 25.02 -1.24 -7.05
C HIS A 206 24.44 -1.86 -5.75
N ALA A 207 24.00 -3.12 -5.83
CA ALA A 207 23.33 -3.80 -4.72
C ALA A 207 24.25 -4.05 -3.51
N ASP A 208 25.57 -4.05 -3.71
CA ASP A 208 26.59 -4.16 -2.66
C ASP A 208 26.77 -2.84 -1.88
N GLN A 209 26.44 -1.70 -2.48
CA GLN A 209 26.45 -0.37 -1.84
C GLN A 209 25.20 -0.10 -1.00
N LEU A 210 24.24 -1.04 -0.99
CA LEU A 210 23.08 -1.03 -0.11
C LEU A 210 23.41 -1.77 1.19
N GLU A 211 23.91 -1.03 2.19
CA GLU A 211 24.31 -1.56 3.49
C GLU A 211 23.17 -2.29 4.23
N ASN A 212 21.92 -1.85 4.02
CA ASN A 212 20.75 -2.45 4.63
C ASN A 212 20.04 -3.40 3.64
N PRO A 213 19.92 -4.71 3.94
CA PRO A 213 19.19 -5.65 3.09
C PRO A 213 17.74 -5.23 2.79
N LYS A 214 17.10 -4.47 3.68
CA LYS A 214 15.74 -3.93 3.47
C LYS A 214 15.66 -2.94 2.30
N HIS A 215 16.77 -2.39 1.85
CA HIS A 215 16.86 -1.49 0.70
C HIS A 215 16.89 -2.24 -0.63
N LYS A 216 17.08 -3.57 -0.64
CA LYS A 216 17.02 -4.41 -1.84
C LYS A 216 15.59 -4.73 -2.29
N LYS A 217 14.60 -4.07 -1.69
CA LYS A 217 13.18 -4.20 -2.06
C LYS A 217 12.90 -3.48 -3.37
N LEU A 218 12.04 -4.08 -4.19
CA LEU A 218 11.48 -3.45 -5.38
C LEU A 218 10.13 -2.85 -5.00
N ILE A 219 10.03 -1.53 -5.00
CA ILE A 219 8.84 -0.82 -4.53
C ILE A 219 8.39 0.20 -5.56
N LEU A 220 7.11 0.56 -5.50
CA LEU A 220 6.60 1.79 -6.08
C LEU A 220 5.71 2.48 -5.04
N VAL A 221 5.87 3.78 -4.89
CA VAL A 221 5.09 4.59 -3.94
C VAL A 221 4.68 5.92 -4.57
N SER A 222 3.45 6.35 -4.32
CA SER A 222 2.95 7.66 -4.73
C SER A 222 3.23 8.74 -3.68
N ASN A 223 3.57 9.95 -4.13
CA ASN A 223 3.82 11.11 -3.25
C ASN A 223 2.60 11.50 -2.39
N ASN A 224 1.40 11.27 -2.90
CA ASN A 224 0.14 11.56 -2.20
C ASN A 224 -0.31 10.45 -1.24
N LYS A 225 0.53 9.43 -1.03
CA LYS A 225 0.32 8.35 -0.08
C LYS A 225 -1.00 7.60 -0.26
N LYS A 226 -1.44 7.43 -1.50
CA LYS A 226 -2.67 6.70 -1.84
C LYS A 226 -2.43 5.24 -2.17
N ILE A 227 -1.25 4.92 -2.71
CA ILE A 227 -0.92 3.56 -3.10
C ILE A 227 0.59 3.34 -3.02
N ALA A 228 0.95 2.14 -2.59
CA ALA A 228 2.26 1.58 -2.84
C ALA A 228 2.16 0.08 -3.10
N TRP A 229 3.23 -0.50 -3.62
CA TRP A 229 3.41 -1.94 -3.62
C TRP A 229 4.88 -2.31 -3.43
N GLN A 230 5.10 -3.55 -3.02
CA GLN A 230 6.40 -4.21 -3.06
C GLN A 230 6.30 -5.45 -3.94
N VAL A 231 7.36 -5.73 -4.68
CA VAL A 231 7.53 -7.02 -5.34
C VAL A 231 8.30 -7.95 -4.41
N LEU A 232 7.81 -9.18 -4.31
CA LEU A 232 8.50 -10.26 -3.62
C LEU A 232 9.10 -11.18 -4.68
N PRO A 233 10.42 -11.07 -4.96
CA PRO A 233 11.07 -11.96 -5.90
C PRO A 233 11.14 -13.38 -5.33
N ASP A 234 10.92 -14.37 -6.18
CA ASP A 234 11.13 -15.77 -5.86
C ASP A 234 12.64 -16.11 -5.85
N GLY A 235 13.02 -17.33 -5.46
CA GLY A 235 14.41 -17.76 -5.32
C GLY A 235 15.29 -17.61 -6.58
N ASP A 236 14.69 -17.54 -7.77
CA ASP A 236 15.34 -17.31 -9.07
C ASP A 236 15.28 -15.83 -9.53
N ASN A 237 14.83 -14.93 -8.67
CA ASN A 237 14.47 -13.54 -8.94
C ASN A 237 13.27 -13.34 -9.90
N SER A 238 12.43 -14.35 -10.10
CA SER A 238 11.17 -14.16 -10.82
C SER A 238 10.18 -13.31 -10.02
N ILE A 239 9.48 -12.41 -10.71
CA ILE A 239 8.41 -11.59 -10.13
C ILE A 239 7.12 -12.39 -10.23
N ASN A 240 6.88 -13.22 -9.22
CA ASN A 240 5.69 -14.04 -9.13
C ASN A 240 4.64 -13.46 -8.18
N GLN A 241 5.05 -12.62 -7.21
CA GLN A 241 4.13 -12.05 -6.22
C GLN A 241 4.36 -10.55 -6.02
N ILE A 242 3.25 -9.81 -5.91
CA ILE A 242 3.24 -8.38 -5.62
C ILE A 242 2.19 -8.07 -4.57
N ASP A 243 2.64 -7.40 -3.52
CA ASP A 243 1.79 -6.93 -2.44
C ASP A 243 1.49 -5.45 -2.65
N ILE A 244 0.24 -5.14 -2.95
CA ILE A 244 -0.29 -3.79 -3.06
C ILE A 244 -0.88 -3.38 -1.71
N THR A 245 -0.69 -2.12 -1.33
CA THR A 245 -1.25 -1.57 -0.09
C THR A 245 -1.68 -0.12 -0.24
N VAL A 246 -2.76 0.23 0.47
CA VAL A 246 -3.19 1.62 0.68
C VAL A 246 -3.00 2.07 2.14
N ASP A 247 -2.38 1.24 2.97
CA ASP A 247 -2.02 1.55 4.35
C ASP A 247 -0.92 2.63 4.40
N LYS A 248 -1.26 3.77 4.98
CA LYS A 248 -0.36 4.93 5.08
C LYS A 248 0.94 4.63 5.82
N LEU A 249 0.93 3.79 6.85
CA LEU A 249 2.14 3.45 7.60
C LEU A 249 3.13 2.66 6.74
N LYS A 250 2.61 1.71 5.94
CA LYS A 250 3.44 0.96 4.99
C LYS A 250 3.97 1.83 3.86
N ILE A 251 3.12 2.70 3.32
CA ILE A 251 3.50 3.68 2.30
C ILE A 251 4.62 4.58 2.83
N ASP A 252 4.50 5.11 4.04
CA ASP A 252 5.51 5.96 4.67
C ASP A 252 6.82 5.21 4.89
N HIS A 253 6.74 3.94 5.28
CA HIS A 253 7.90 3.07 5.38
C HIS A 253 8.60 2.88 4.03
N PHE A 254 7.86 2.64 2.95
CA PHE A 254 8.44 2.49 1.61
C PHE A 254 9.03 3.80 1.08
N LEU A 255 8.37 4.93 1.33
CA LEU A 255 8.90 6.24 0.97
C LEU A 255 10.19 6.56 1.73
N LYS A 256 10.26 6.18 3.02
CA LYS A 256 11.49 6.28 3.82
C LYS A 256 12.61 5.43 3.21
N ILE A 257 12.35 4.18 2.86
CA ILE A 257 13.33 3.31 2.18
C ILE A 257 13.82 3.95 0.88
N TYR A 258 12.90 4.43 0.03
CA TYR A 258 13.26 5.09 -1.23
C TYR A 258 14.18 6.29 -0.99
N ASN A 259 13.84 7.16 -0.03
CA ASN A 259 14.63 8.34 0.27
C ASN A 259 16.00 8.01 0.86
N GLU A 260 16.10 6.99 1.71
CA GLU A 260 17.39 6.51 2.24
C GLU A 260 18.31 6.03 1.12
N ILE A 261 17.78 5.28 0.14
CA ILE A 261 18.55 4.89 -1.06
C ILE A 261 18.90 6.12 -1.89
N LYS A 262 17.96 7.05 -2.06
CA LYS A 262 18.14 8.29 -2.84
C LYS A 262 19.26 9.17 -2.28
N SER A 263 19.46 9.16 -0.97
CA SER A 263 20.51 9.92 -0.27
C SER A 263 21.86 9.21 -0.23
N ASN A 264 21.98 7.99 -0.77
CA ASN A 264 23.25 7.28 -0.83
C ASN A 264 24.23 8.01 -1.76
N SER A 265 25.46 8.23 -1.30
CA SER A 265 26.50 8.96 -2.04
C SER A 265 26.97 8.25 -3.31
N ALA A 266 26.75 6.94 -3.40
CA ALA A 266 27.12 6.14 -4.55
C ALA A 266 26.01 6.07 -5.62
N LEU A 267 24.87 6.73 -5.39
CA LEU A 267 23.77 6.79 -6.36
C LEU A 267 24.19 7.61 -7.59
N ILE A 268 24.09 7.00 -8.77
CA ILE A 268 24.37 7.67 -10.05
C ILE A 268 23.07 8.25 -10.59
N ASN A 269 23.10 9.53 -10.98
CA ASN A 269 21.97 10.24 -11.55
C ASN A 269 22.15 10.48 -13.06
N TYR A 270 21.21 10.01 -13.87
CA TYR A 270 21.23 10.16 -15.33
C TYR A 270 20.32 11.28 -15.85
N SER A 271 19.76 12.10 -14.95
CA SER A 271 18.83 13.20 -15.29
C SER A 271 19.52 14.52 -15.63
N THR A 272 20.83 14.65 -15.37
CA THR A 272 21.62 15.82 -15.73
C THR A 272 22.66 15.44 -16.77
N ASN A 273 22.41 15.83 -18.02
CA ASN A 273 23.29 15.76 -19.18
C ASN A 273 23.79 14.36 -19.57
N ASP A 274 23.33 13.90 -20.74
CA ASP A 274 24.25 13.48 -21.79
C ASP A 274 23.52 13.67 -23.11
N ASN A 275 24.00 14.64 -23.89
CA ASN A 275 23.88 14.58 -25.34
C ASN A 275 24.50 13.24 -25.76
N ILE A 276 23.65 12.31 -26.18
CA ILE A 276 24.03 11.25 -27.11
C ILE A 276 23.62 11.74 -28.49
#